data_AF-A0A3B8RKU4-F1
#
_entry.id   AF-A0A3B8RKU4-F1
#
_cell.length_a   1.000
_cell.length_b   1.000
_cell.length_c   1.000
_cell.angle_alpha   90.00
_cell.angle_beta   90.00
_cell.angle_gamma   90.00
#
_symmetry.space_group_name_H-M   'P 1'
#
loop_
_entity.id
_entity.type
_entity.pdbx_description
1 polymer ?
#
loop_
_entity_poly.entity_id
_entity_poly.type
_entity_poly.pdbx_seq_one_letter_code
_entity_poly.pdbx_strand_id
1 'polypeptide(L)'
;MQQDRTKHFTSVDALFLLFLLAVLIGVALIGHLSYGEGIKTETAKANAAQLKDWFDQLEANSAKGQTNPLEACADDGEKTWEGCQAALLSEKGPLGSAKNPFDAAQPVLGAKCDRSDLSTRGLVVVEKGTPAPPGAPPAISFGPMENGEKLSKDLPLRILVCDKGAYALKVAEVKL
;
A
#
# COMPACT_ATOMS: atom_id res chain seq x y z
N MET A 1 -58.46 3.29 -41.53
CA MET A 1 -58.48 2.17 -40.56
C MET A 1 -57.30 2.35 -39.62
N GLN A 2 -57.51 3.05 -38.50
CA GLN A 2 -56.51 3.18 -37.44
C GLN A 2 -56.68 1.99 -36.50
N GLN A 3 -55.77 1.03 -36.59
CA GLN A 3 -55.70 -0.09 -35.67
C GLN A 3 -55.07 0.44 -34.39
N ASP A 4 -55.91 0.66 -33.38
CA ASP A 4 -55.51 1.09 -32.04
C ASP A 4 -54.62 0.00 -31.43
N ARG A 5 -53.31 0.20 -31.53
CA ARG A 5 -52.29 -0.73 -31.03
C ARG A 5 -52.10 -0.42 -29.54
N THR A 6 -53.12 -0.67 -28.73
CA THR A 6 -52.97 -0.74 -27.27
C THR A 6 -52.07 -1.93 -26.97
N LYS A 7 -50.76 -1.68 -26.88
CA LYS A 7 -49.78 -2.65 -26.40
C LYS A 7 -50.24 -3.07 -25.00
N HIS A 8 -50.79 -4.26 -24.87
CA HIS A 8 -51.13 -4.84 -23.58
C HIS A 8 -49.85 -5.03 -22.80
N PHE A 9 -49.56 -4.09 -21.90
CA PHE A 9 -48.53 -4.26 -20.89
C PHE A 9 -49.01 -5.34 -19.95
N THR A 10 -48.44 -6.54 -20.08
CA THR A 10 -48.88 -7.68 -19.29
C THR A 10 -48.27 -7.63 -17.90
N SER A 11 -48.92 -8.26 -16.92
CA SER A 11 -48.35 -8.38 -15.56
C SER A 11 -46.98 -9.07 -15.56
N VAL A 12 -46.72 -9.93 -16.56
CA VAL A 12 -45.42 -10.59 -16.76
C VAL A 12 -44.36 -9.59 -17.22
N ASP A 13 -44.70 -8.68 -18.14
CA ASP A 13 -43.81 -7.58 -18.55
C ASP A 13 -43.46 -6.67 -17.38
N ALA A 14 -44.46 -6.36 -16.52
CA ALA A 14 -44.26 -5.56 -15.32
C ALA A 14 -43.28 -6.23 -14.33
N LEU A 15 -43.48 -7.53 -14.07
CA LEU A 15 -42.62 -8.32 -13.19
C LEU A 15 -41.19 -8.40 -13.73
N PHE A 16 -41.05 -8.63 -15.04
CA PHE A 16 -39.75 -8.69 -15.71
C PHE A 16 -38.99 -7.35 -15.62
N LEU A 17 -39.67 -6.22 -15.87
CA LEU A 17 -39.05 -4.90 -15.75
C LEU A 17 -38.66 -4.56 -14.30
N LEU A 18 -39.49 -4.94 -13.32
CA LEU A 18 -39.14 -4.80 -11.90
C LEU A 18 -37.91 -5.63 -11.55
N PHE A 19 -37.82 -6.86 -12.05
CA PHE A 19 -36.65 -7.71 -11.86
C PHE A 19 -35.39 -7.08 -12.50
N LEU A 20 -35.47 -6.60 -13.74
CA LEU A 20 -34.35 -5.91 -14.39
C LEU A 20 -33.92 -4.67 -13.62
N LEU A 21 -34.86 -3.86 -13.13
CA LEU A 21 -34.56 -2.69 -12.30
C LEU A 21 -33.86 -3.10 -11.01
N ALA A 22 -34.32 -4.15 -10.33
CA ALA A 22 -33.69 -4.67 -9.13
C ALA A 22 -32.25 -5.16 -9.40
N VAL A 23 -32.02 -5.86 -10.51
CA VAL A 23 -30.68 -6.30 -10.93
C VAL A 23 -29.76 -5.10 -11.20
N LEU A 24 -30.24 -4.07 -11.90
CA LEU A 24 -29.45 -2.86 -12.17
C LEU A 24 -29.07 -2.13 -10.88
N ILE A 25 -29.99 -2.00 -9.93
CA ILE A 25 -29.72 -1.44 -8.61
C ILE A 25 -28.68 -2.30 -7.87
N GLY A 26 -28.83 -3.63 -7.89
CA GLY A 26 -27.89 -4.55 -7.26
C GLY A 26 -26.47 -4.39 -7.80
N VAL A 27 -26.30 -4.32 -9.13
CA VAL A 27 -24.99 -4.10 -9.76
C VAL A 27 -24.42 -2.74 -9.41
N ALA A 28 -25.22 -1.67 -9.40
CA ALA A 28 -24.77 -0.34 -9.03
C ALA A 28 -24.26 -0.28 -7.58
N LEU A 29 -24.95 -0.95 -6.65
CA LEU A 29 -24.54 -1.05 -5.24
C LEU A 29 -23.23 -1.82 -5.08
N ILE A 30 -23.09 -2.99 -5.73
CA ILE A 30 -21.85 -3.77 -5.71
C ILE A 30 -20.69 -2.97 -6.31
N GLY A 31 -20.95 -2.23 -7.39
CA GLY A 31 -19.97 -1.34 -8.02
C GLY A 31 -19.50 -0.23 -7.09
N HIS A 32 -20.43 0.44 -6.40
CA HIS A 32 -20.10 1.51 -5.46
C HIS A 32 -19.24 1.01 -4.28
N LEU A 33 -19.59 -0.14 -3.70
CA LEU A 33 -18.81 -0.76 -2.63
C LEU A 33 -17.41 -1.16 -3.10
N SER A 34 -17.30 -1.72 -4.32
CA SER A 34 -16.02 -2.12 -4.89
C SER A 34 -15.11 -0.91 -5.16
N TYR A 35 -15.68 0.19 -5.65
CA TYR A 35 -14.96 1.43 -5.87
C TYR A 35 -14.41 2.02 -4.56
N GLY A 36 -15.25 2.10 -3.51
CA GLY A 36 -14.82 2.63 -2.22
C GLY A 36 -13.65 1.86 -1.61
N GLU A 37 -13.66 0.53 -1.71
CA GLU A 37 -12.55 -0.31 -1.27
C GLU A 37 -11.30 -0.18 -2.15
N GLY A 38 -11.48 0.04 -3.46
CA GLY A 38 -10.38 0.31 -4.38
C GLY A 38 -9.64 1.61 -4.03
N ILE A 39 -10.37 2.68 -3.73
CA ILE A 39 -9.78 3.98 -3.36
C ILE A 39 -8.94 3.89 -2.08
N LYS A 40 -9.34 3.05 -1.10
CA LYS A 40 -8.52 2.82 0.10
C LYS A 40 -7.17 2.19 -0.27
N THR A 41 -7.17 1.21 -1.17
CA THR A 41 -5.92 0.57 -1.63
C THR A 41 -5.02 1.57 -2.36
N GLU A 42 -5.59 2.41 -3.22
CA GLU A 42 -4.82 3.45 -3.93
C GLU A 42 -4.28 4.52 -2.97
N THR A 43 -5.03 4.90 -1.93
CA THR A 43 -4.56 5.82 -0.90
C THR A 43 -3.39 5.21 -0.11
N ALA A 44 -3.46 3.92 0.21
CA ALA A 44 -2.36 3.23 0.88
C ALA A 44 -1.11 3.13 -0.03
N LYS A 45 -1.29 2.91 -1.34
CA LYS A 45 -0.20 2.99 -2.33
C LYS A 45 0.41 4.39 -2.40
N ALA A 46 -0.40 5.44 -2.28
CA ALA A 46 0.10 6.82 -2.25
C ALA A 46 0.99 7.07 -1.01
N ASN A 47 0.62 6.56 0.16
CA ASN A 47 1.49 6.60 1.36
C ASN A 47 2.83 5.88 1.09
N ALA A 48 2.79 4.70 0.48
CA ALA A 48 4.01 3.97 0.10
C ALA A 48 4.86 4.74 -0.95
N ALA A 49 4.21 5.44 -1.88
CA ALA A 49 4.90 6.29 -2.86
C ALA A 49 5.57 7.50 -2.19
N GLN A 50 4.93 8.14 -1.20
CA GLN A 50 5.56 9.21 -0.41
C GLN A 50 6.82 8.71 0.30
N LEU A 51 6.77 7.50 0.86
CA LEU A 51 7.94 6.89 1.48
C LEU A 51 9.04 6.59 0.46
N LYS A 52 8.68 6.05 -0.71
CA LYS A 52 9.62 5.83 -1.82
C LYS A 52 10.30 7.14 -2.23
N ASP A 53 9.53 8.19 -2.50
CA ASP A 53 10.07 9.48 -2.95
C ASP A 53 11.03 10.07 -1.91
N TRP A 54 10.76 9.83 -0.63
CA TRP A 54 11.66 10.20 0.45
C TRP A 54 12.97 9.40 0.43
N PHE A 55 12.93 8.07 0.22
CA PHE A 55 14.14 7.26 0.05
C PHE A 55 14.95 7.69 -1.19
N ASP A 56 14.29 7.96 -2.31
CA ASP A 56 14.96 8.44 -3.54
C ASP A 56 15.65 9.80 -3.29
N GLN A 57 15.04 10.69 -2.49
CA GLN A 57 15.66 11.95 -2.06
C GLN A 57 16.83 11.73 -1.10
N LEU A 58 16.71 10.76 -0.20
CA LEU A 58 17.77 10.38 0.73
C LEU A 58 19.02 9.93 -0.03
N GLU A 59 18.87 9.00 -0.99
CA GLU A 59 19.97 8.54 -1.85
C GLU A 59 20.61 9.71 -2.60
N ALA A 60 19.80 10.60 -3.18
CA ALA A 60 20.28 11.76 -3.90
C ALA A 60 21.05 12.76 -3.02
N ASN A 61 20.67 12.91 -1.75
CA ASN A 61 21.36 13.75 -0.77
C ASN A 61 22.67 13.10 -0.31
N SER A 62 22.65 11.79 -0.04
CA SER A 62 23.84 11.00 0.29
C SER A 62 24.88 11.05 -0.83
N ALA A 63 24.47 10.95 -2.09
CA ALA A 63 25.36 11.09 -3.26
C ALA A 63 26.03 12.47 -3.35
N LYS A 64 25.41 13.52 -2.79
CA LYS A 64 25.94 14.89 -2.74
C LYS A 64 26.70 15.19 -1.45
N GLY A 65 26.81 14.24 -0.53
CA GLY A 65 27.42 14.45 0.79
C GLY A 65 26.62 15.39 1.70
N GLN A 66 25.31 15.53 1.46
CA GLN A 66 24.43 16.35 2.28
C GLN A 66 23.93 15.55 3.49
N THR A 67 23.69 16.24 4.61
CA THR A 67 23.20 15.62 5.84
C THR A 67 21.78 15.09 5.67
N ASN A 68 21.52 13.89 6.19
CA ASN A 68 20.19 13.27 6.17
C ASN A 68 19.17 14.16 6.90
N PRO A 69 18.01 14.49 6.29
CA PRO A 69 16.95 15.24 6.97
C PRO A 69 16.41 14.54 8.24
N LEU A 70 16.54 13.22 8.33
CA LEU A 70 16.17 12.42 9.51
C LEU A 70 17.40 11.64 9.99
N GLU A 71 18.11 12.17 10.98
CA GLU A 71 19.34 11.56 11.52
C GLU A 71 19.16 10.11 12.01
N ALA A 72 17.95 9.75 12.45
CA ALA A 72 17.63 8.39 12.89
C ALA A 72 17.59 7.37 11.74
N CYS A 73 17.57 7.84 10.49
CA CYS A 73 17.59 7.02 9.29
C CYS A 73 18.93 7.11 8.53
N ALA A 74 20.00 7.60 9.17
CA ALA A 74 21.32 7.63 8.56
C ALA A 74 21.82 6.20 8.25
N ASP A 75 22.49 6.05 7.11
CA ASP A 75 23.04 4.80 6.57
C ASP A 75 24.46 4.49 7.09
N ASP A 76 24.80 5.03 8.26
CA ASP A 76 26.12 4.99 8.90
C ASP A 76 26.46 3.64 9.57
N GLY A 77 25.53 2.68 9.57
CA GLY A 77 25.69 1.38 10.25
C GLY A 77 25.56 1.44 11.77
N GLU A 78 25.24 2.60 12.34
CA GLU A 78 24.97 2.79 13.77
C GLU A 78 23.48 2.87 14.06
N LYS A 79 22.70 3.47 13.16
CA LYS A 79 21.25 3.61 13.33
C LYS A 79 20.50 2.31 13.10
N THR A 80 19.42 2.13 13.86
CA THR A 80 18.54 0.96 13.76
C THR A 80 17.28 1.30 12.98
N TRP A 81 16.71 0.27 12.36
CA TRP A 81 15.45 0.38 11.65
C TRP A 81 14.31 0.89 12.54
N GLU A 82 14.24 0.44 13.79
CA GLU A 82 13.22 0.92 14.75
C GLU A 82 13.29 2.45 14.98
N GLY A 83 14.49 2.99 15.17
CA GLY A 83 14.69 4.43 15.33
C GLY A 83 14.28 5.20 14.07
N CYS A 84 14.62 4.66 12.90
CA CYS A 84 14.21 5.24 11.63
C CYS A 84 12.69 5.18 11.42
N GLN A 85 12.03 4.06 11.70
CA GLN A 85 10.58 3.93 11.61
C GLN A 85 9.86 4.97 12.45
N ALA A 86 10.29 5.17 13.70
CA ALA A 86 9.72 6.19 14.57
C ALA A 86 9.90 7.60 13.98
N ALA A 87 11.05 7.88 13.37
CA ALA A 87 11.33 9.15 12.73
C ALA A 87 10.49 9.35 11.45
N LEU A 88 10.23 8.30 10.67
CA LEU A 88 9.38 8.33 9.47
C LEU A 88 7.92 8.69 9.80
N LEU A 89 7.44 8.26 10.97
CA LEU A 89 6.09 8.56 11.48
C LEU A 89 6.01 9.85 12.31
N SER A 90 7.15 10.49 12.59
CA SER A 90 7.17 11.75 13.32
C SER A 90 6.62 12.90 12.47
N GLU A 91 6.31 14.05 13.09
CA GLU A 91 5.83 15.24 12.36
C GLU A 91 6.77 15.71 11.24
N LYS A 92 8.08 15.42 11.36
CA LYS A 92 9.10 15.76 10.35
C LYS A 92 9.30 14.65 9.32
N GLY A 93 8.71 13.47 9.54
CA GLY A 93 8.83 12.32 8.66
C GLY A 93 7.85 12.38 7.48
N PRO A 94 8.16 11.68 6.36
CA PRO A 94 7.30 11.66 5.17
C PRO A 94 5.91 11.09 5.43
N LEU A 95 5.74 10.30 6.50
CA LEU A 95 4.48 9.65 6.86
C LEU A 95 3.83 10.25 8.11
N GLY A 96 4.34 11.37 8.64
CA GLY A 96 3.82 11.97 9.88
C GLY A 96 2.36 12.38 9.82
N SER A 97 1.87 12.81 8.65
CA SER A 97 0.47 13.15 8.40
C SER A 97 -0.33 12.04 7.71
N ALA A 98 0.33 10.94 7.34
CA ALA A 98 -0.33 9.85 6.64
C ALA A 98 -1.26 9.09 7.60
N LYS A 99 -2.35 8.55 7.05
CA LYS A 99 -3.29 7.71 7.81
C LYS A 99 -3.55 6.43 7.05
N ASN A 100 -3.82 5.36 7.79
CA ASN A 100 -4.25 4.12 7.19
C ASN A 100 -5.72 4.27 6.71
N PRO A 101 -5.99 4.11 5.41
CA PRO A 101 -7.31 4.34 4.83
C PRO A 101 -8.32 3.21 5.11
N PHE A 102 -7.87 2.07 5.62
CA PHE A 102 -8.73 0.95 6.00
C PHE A 102 -9.21 1.07 7.45
N ASP A 103 -8.34 1.53 8.33
CA ASP A 103 -8.63 1.78 9.74
C ASP A 103 -7.69 2.86 10.27
N ALA A 104 -8.23 4.03 10.61
CA ALA A 104 -7.45 5.16 11.09
C ALA A 104 -6.80 4.93 12.47
N ALA A 105 -7.23 3.90 13.21
CA ALA A 105 -6.58 3.49 14.46
C ALA A 105 -5.33 2.63 14.23
N GLN A 106 -5.18 2.04 13.04
CA GLN A 106 -4.01 1.24 12.68
C GLN A 106 -2.86 2.15 12.21
N PRO A 107 -1.60 1.74 12.46
CA PRO A 107 -0.45 2.49 11.99
C PRO A 107 -0.40 2.49 10.45
N VAL A 108 0.38 3.42 9.89
CA VAL A 108 0.67 3.45 8.45
C VAL A 108 1.81 2.50 8.11
N LEU A 109 2.81 2.38 8.98
CA LEU A 109 3.92 1.45 8.81
C LEU A 109 3.71 0.19 9.65
N GLY A 110 4.16 -0.95 9.14
CA GLY A 110 4.21 -2.19 9.91
C GLY A 110 5.21 -3.20 9.37
N ALA A 111 5.27 -4.35 10.04
CA ALA A 111 6.33 -5.34 9.80
C ALA A 111 6.03 -6.32 8.65
N LYS A 112 4.76 -6.65 8.40
CA LYS A 112 4.34 -7.61 7.37
C LYS A 112 2.88 -7.43 6.98
N CYS A 113 2.53 -7.95 5.80
CA CYS A 113 1.13 -8.20 5.42
C CYS A 113 0.72 -9.61 5.84
N ASP A 114 -0.37 -9.76 6.57
CA ASP A 114 -0.85 -11.06 7.05
C ASP A 114 -2.30 -11.31 6.63
N ARG A 115 -2.49 -12.32 5.77
CA ARG A 115 -3.82 -12.68 5.25
C ARG A 115 -4.75 -13.25 6.31
N SER A 116 -4.20 -13.73 7.42
CA SER A 116 -4.98 -14.21 8.57
C SER A 116 -5.37 -13.08 9.51
N ASP A 117 -4.78 -11.89 9.36
CA ASP A 117 -5.05 -10.72 10.20
C ASP A 117 -5.40 -9.49 9.34
N LEU A 118 -6.71 -9.21 9.21
CA LEU A 118 -7.21 -8.06 8.46
C LEU A 118 -6.89 -6.71 9.13
N SER A 119 -6.29 -6.67 10.32
CA SER A 119 -5.77 -5.42 10.88
C SER A 119 -4.57 -4.89 10.09
N THR A 120 -3.85 -5.77 9.36
CA THR A 120 -2.66 -5.37 8.59
C THR A 120 -2.98 -4.70 7.26
N ARG A 121 -4.25 -4.50 6.91
CA ARG A 121 -4.64 -3.85 5.65
C ARG A 121 -4.22 -2.38 5.66
N GLY A 122 -3.75 -1.88 4.52
CA GLY A 122 -3.28 -0.51 4.38
C GLY A 122 -1.90 -0.23 4.97
N LEU A 123 -1.26 -1.20 5.63
CA LEU A 123 0.11 -1.04 6.11
C LEU A 123 1.07 -0.91 4.92
N VAL A 124 1.98 0.05 5.03
CA VAL A 124 3.21 0.13 4.27
C VAL A 124 4.24 -0.73 5.00
N VAL A 125 4.87 -1.65 4.27
CA VAL A 125 5.86 -2.58 4.82
C VAL A 125 7.16 -2.38 4.08
N VAL A 126 8.27 -2.32 4.81
CA VAL A 126 9.62 -2.26 4.23
C VAL A 126 10.33 -3.57 4.54
N GLU A 127 10.71 -4.27 3.48
CA GLU A 127 11.51 -5.49 3.54
C GLU A 127 12.95 -5.18 3.18
N LYS A 128 13.88 -5.86 3.85
CA LYS A 128 15.30 -5.83 3.48
C LYS A 128 15.55 -6.84 2.38
N GLY A 129 16.42 -6.49 1.44
CA GLY A 129 17.01 -7.42 0.49
C GLY A 129 18.33 -7.97 1.02
N THR A 130 18.51 -9.28 0.91
CA THR A 130 19.78 -9.95 1.19
C THR A 130 20.32 -10.53 -0.13
N PRO A 131 21.53 -10.14 -0.56
CA PRO A 131 22.14 -10.71 -1.76
C PRO A 131 22.50 -12.18 -1.54
N ALA A 132 22.42 -12.97 -2.61
CA ALA A 132 22.79 -14.38 -2.58
C ALA A 132 24.26 -14.57 -2.15
N PRO A 133 24.58 -15.66 -1.43
CA PRO A 133 25.96 -15.96 -1.04
C PRO A 133 26.89 -16.09 -2.26
N PRO A 134 28.20 -15.80 -2.10
CA PRO A 134 29.18 -16.04 -3.17
C PRO A 134 29.14 -17.49 -3.66
N GLY A 135 29.04 -17.68 -4.97
CA GLY A 135 28.95 -19.02 -5.60
C GLY A 135 27.53 -19.48 -5.95
N ALA A 136 26.50 -18.76 -5.50
CA ALA A 136 25.12 -18.94 -5.97
C ALA A 136 24.82 -18.03 -7.18
N PRO A 137 23.78 -18.32 -7.99
CA PRO A 137 23.31 -17.40 -9.02
C PRO A 137 22.96 -16.03 -8.42
N PRO A 138 23.27 -14.92 -9.11
CA PRO A 138 22.94 -13.58 -8.63
C PRO A 138 21.43 -13.45 -8.38
N ALA A 139 21.04 -13.30 -7.12
CA ALA A 139 19.67 -13.10 -6.70
C ALA A 139 19.62 -12.26 -5.42
N ILE A 140 18.51 -11.55 -5.20
CA ILE A 140 18.22 -10.85 -3.95
C ILE A 140 16.96 -11.47 -3.37
N SER A 141 17.05 -12.02 -2.17
CA SER A 141 15.87 -12.44 -1.40
C SER A 141 15.41 -11.28 -0.53
N PHE A 142 14.11 -11.07 -0.45
CA PHE A 142 13.55 -10.03 0.42
C PHE A 142 12.82 -10.69 1.59
N GLY A 143 12.94 -10.07 2.75
CA GLY A 143 12.31 -10.52 3.97
C GLY A 143 12.09 -9.39 4.97
N PRO A 144 11.41 -9.68 6.09
CA PRO A 144 11.11 -8.67 7.09
C PRO A 144 12.39 -8.05 7.64
N MET A 145 12.33 -6.75 7.92
CA MET A 145 13.40 -6.04 8.60
C MET A 145 13.15 -6.06 10.11
N GLU A 146 14.12 -6.54 10.88
CA GLU A 146 13.99 -6.58 12.34
C GLU A 146 14.24 -5.21 12.95
N ASN A 147 13.65 -4.93 14.11
CA ASN A 147 13.75 -3.63 14.77
C ASN A 147 15.20 -3.20 15.07
N GLY A 148 16.04 -4.16 15.49
CA GLY A 148 17.45 -3.93 15.79
C GLY A 148 18.38 -3.94 14.56
N GLU A 149 17.83 -4.09 13.36
CA GLU A 149 18.63 -4.16 12.14
C GLU A 149 19.28 -2.83 11.84
N LYS A 150 20.58 -2.87 11.52
CA LYS A 150 21.37 -1.68 11.25
C LYS A 150 21.16 -1.21 9.83
N LEU A 151 20.99 0.10 9.67
CA LEU A 151 20.88 0.74 8.37
C LEU A 151 22.27 0.92 7.80
N SER A 152 22.56 0.18 6.74
CA SER A 152 23.83 0.21 6.04
C SER A 152 23.66 0.84 4.68
N LYS A 153 24.68 1.55 4.22
CA LYS A 153 24.75 2.06 2.87
C LYS A 153 24.58 0.96 1.81
N ASP A 154 23.88 1.28 0.73
CA ASP A 154 23.54 0.40 -0.39
C ASP A 154 22.64 -0.79 -0.01
N LEU A 155 21.98 -0.75 1.16
CA LEU A 155 21.04 -1.79 1.58
C LEU A 155 19.83 -1.80 0.61
N PRO A 156 19.58 -2.90 -0.13
CA PRO A 156 18.42 -2.98 -0.99
C PRO A 156 17.16 -3.11 -0.13
N LEU A 157 16.15 -2.30 -0.43
CA LEU A 157 14.88 -2.27 0.27
C LEU A 157 13.74 -2.53 -0.72
N ARG A 158 12.69 -3.18 -0.25
CA ARG A 158 11.43 -3.34 -0.98
C ARG A 158 10.31 -2.73 -0.17
N ILE A 159 9.57 -1.82 -0.81
CA ILE A 159 8.39 -1.18 -0.24
C ILE A 159 7.17 -1.90 -0.78
N LEU A 160 6.36 -2.38 0.15
CA LEU A 160 5.11 -3.07 -0.08
C LEU A 160 3.96 -2.29 0.54
N VAL A 161 2.75 -2.56 0.05
CA VAL A 161 1.52 -2.15 0.72
C VAL A 161 0.58 -3.34 0.86
N CYS A 162 -0.10 -3.44 2.00
CA CYS A 162 -1.08 -4.49 2.23
C CYS A 162 -2.45 -4.06 1.68
N ASP A 163 -3.00 -4.82 0.73
CA ASP A 163 -4.29 -4.51 0.11
C ASP A 163 -5.50 -4.82 1.02
N LYS A 164 -6.72 -4.72 0.48
CA LYS A 164 -7.96 -5.08 1.18
C LYS A 164 -7.96 -6.51 1.75
N GLY A 165 -7.32 -7.46 1.08
CA GLY A 165 -7.20 -8.84 1.53
C GLY A 165 -5.95 -9.10 2.38
N ALA A 166 -5.24 -8.05 2.80
CA ALA A 166 -3.94 -8.11 3.44
C ALA A 166 -2.88 -8.87 2.60
N TYR A 167 -2.99 -8.81 1.27
CA TYR A 167 -1.94 -9.27 0.38
C TYR A 167 -0.89 -8.18 0.20
N ALA A 168 0.38 -8.60 0.18
CA ALA A 168 1.49 -7.73 -0.14
C ALA A 168 1.46 -7.37 -1.63
N LEU A 169 1.35 -6.07 -1.92
CA LEU A 169 1.51 -5.50 -3.25
C LEU A 169 2.85 -4.78 -3.30
N LYS A 170 3.72 -5.15 -4.25
CA LYS A 170 4.99 -4.46 -4.46
C LYS A 170 4.76 -3.07 -5.05
N VAL A 171 5.28 -2.05 -4.37
CA VAL A 171 5.21 -0.65 -4.83
C VAL A 171 6.55 -0.26 -5.46
N ALA A 172 7.65 -0.48 -4.75
CA ALA A 172 8.98 -0.09 -5.21
C ALA A 172 10.08 -0.97 -4.62
N GLU A 173 11.24 -0.94 -5.27
CA GLU A 173 12.50 -1.38 -4.71
C GLU A 173 13.46 -0.18 -4.79
N VAL A 174 14.13 0.12 -3.69
CA VAL A 174 15.03 1.27 -3.53
C VAL A 174 16.33 0.78 -2.89
N LYS A 175 17.37 1.61 -2.91
CA LYS A 175 18.61 1.36 -2.18
C LYS A 175 18.86 2.53 -1.24
N LEU A 176 19.40 2.23 -0.06
CA LEU A 176 19.77 3.24 0.93
C LEU A 176 21.09 3.93 0.56
#